data_AF-A0A8T5RND7-F1
#
_entry.id   AF-A0A8T5RND7-F1
#
_cell.length_a   1.000
_cell.length_b   1.000
_cell.length_c   1.000
_cell.angle_alpha   90.00
_cell.angle_beta   90.00
_cell.angle_gamma   90.00
#
_symmetry.space_group_name_H-M   'P 1'
#
loop_
_entity.id
_entity.type
_entity.pdbx_description
1 polymer ?
#
loop_
_entity_poly.entity_id
_entity_poly.type
_entity_poly.pdbx_seq_one_letter_code
_entity_poly.pdbx_strand_id
1 'polypeptide(L)'
;MQRKATHAGTWYPGTENALLKEMKQLFNDNKFGPGKEPSSQNIEKRSILGGLSPHAGVRYSGYCAAHTYLNLFKEKIPDTIIILGNIHRRYNDIAIFKSGEWETPLGNLMVDDDLVGTILDNGEIIKSDNLAFTGFYEEEHNIEIQLPFIKYCAKDKDVKIVPIKLGFNA
;
A
#
# COMPACT_ATOMS: atom_id res chain seq x y z
N MET A 1 15.27 -8.86 -0.91
CA MET A 1 14.85 -8.87 0.51
C MET A 1 13.34 -9.10 0.52
N GLN A 2 12.79 -9.80 1.50
CA GLN A 2 11.34 -9.98 1.61
C GLN A 2 10.85 -9.37 2.92
N ARG A 3 9.85 -8.49 2.82
CA ARG A 3 9.13 -7.92 3.98
C ARG A 3 7.88 -8.75 4.22
N LYS A 4 7.83 -9.45 5.35
CA LYS A 4 6.71 -10.35 5.70
C LYS A 4 5.43 -9.60 6.05
N ALA A 5 4.28 -10.24 5.85
CA ALA A 5 2.97 -9.72 6.24
C ALA A 5 2.71 -9.90 7.75
N THR A 6 3.41 -9.11 8.58
CA THR A 6 3.42 -9.24 10.04
C THR A 6 2.10 -8.91 10.74
N HIS A 7 1.19 -8.20 10.08
CA HIS A 7 -0.10 -7.76 10.60
C HIS A 7 -1.29 -8.56 10.02
N ALA A 8 -1.00 -9.50 9.11
CA ALA A 8 -1.96 -10.47 8.61
C ALA A 8 -2.48 -11.35 9.76
N GLY A 9 -3.81 -11.54 9.82
CA GLY A 9 -4.50 -12.28 10.87
C GLY A 9 -4.89 -11.44 12.09
N THR A 10 -4.37 -10.22 12.24
CA THR A 10 -4.70 -9.33 13.37
C THR A 10 -5.34 -8.02 12.93
N TRP A 11 -4.73 -7.32 11.97
CA TRP A 11 -5.26 -6.04 11.45
C TRP A 11 -6.14 -6.21 10.21
N TYR A 12 -5.95 -7.31 9.49
CA TYR A 12 -6.74 -7.77 8.36
C TYR A 12 -6.68 -9.31 8.29
N PRO A 13 -7.58 -9.98 7.56
CA PRO A 13 -7.60 -11.44 7.45
C PRO A 13 -6.27 -12.01 6.95
N GLY A 14 -5.81 -13.07 7.60
CA GLY A 14 -4.48 -13.64 7.34
C GLY A 14 -4.41 -14.67 6.21
N THR A 15 -5.54 -15.02 5.59
CA THR A 15 -5.60 -16.01 4.50
C THR A 15 -6.16 -15.38 3.24
N GLU A 16 -5.70 -15.86 2.08
CA GLU A 16 -6.14 -15.39 0.77
C GLU A 16 -7.68 -15.36 0.66
N ASN A 17 -8.35 -16.48 0.93
CA ASN A 17 -9.79 -16.60 0.82
C ASN A 17 -10.55 -15.63 1.73
N ALA A 18 -10.09 -15.46 2.97
CA ALA A 18 -10.75 -14.56 3.92
C ALA A 18 -10.53 -13.09 3.55
N LEU A 19 -9.32 -12.74 3.11
CA LEU A 19 -8.99 -11.39 2.69
C LEU A 19 -9.73 -11.01 1.40
N LEU A 20 -9.79 -11.93 0.43
CA LEU A 20 -10.55 -11.74 -0.81
C LEU A 20 -12.04 -11.53 -0.53
N LYS A 21 -12.61 -12.30 0.39
CA LYS A 21 -14.00 -12.14 0.81
C LYS A 21 -14.24 -10.78 1.47
N GLU A 22 -13.34 -10.35 2.34
CA GLU A 22 -13.46 -9.03 2.99
C GLU A 22 -13.34 -7.89 1.97
N MET A 23 -12.37 -7.94 1.04
CA MET A 23 -12.26 -6.93 -0.01
C MET A 23 -13.55 -6.85 -0.85
N LYS A 24 -14.08 -7.98 -1.32
CA LYS A 24 -15.36 -8.02 -2.04
C LYS A 24 -16.50 -7.38 -1.25
N GLN A 25 -16.58 -7.64 0.06
CA GLN A 25 -17.58 -7.02 0.92
C GLN A 25 -17.37 -5.50 1.00
N LEU A 26 -16.15 -5.03 1.26
CA LEU A 26 -15.84 -3.61 1.41
C LEU A 26 -16.18 -2.82 0.14
N PHE A 27 -15.87 -3.36 -1.03
CA PHE A 27 -16.11 -2.69 -2.31
C PHE A 27 -17.58 -2.73 -2.74
N ASN A 28 -18.29 -3.85 -2.55
CA ASN A 28 -19.69 -3.98 -3.00
C ASN A 28 -20.74 -3.47 -2.02
N ASP A 29 -20.36 -3.06 -0.81
CA ASP A 29 -21.29 -2.49 0.15
C ASP A 29 -21.83 -1.14 -0.33
N ASN A 30 -23.15 -1.03 -0.49
CA ASN A 30 -23.82 0.19 -0.97
C ASN A 30 -24.05 1.25 0.12
N LYS A 31 -23.87 0.89 1.40
CA LYS A 31 -24.16 1.78 2.54
C LYS A 31 -22.90 2.52 2.99
N PHE A 32 -21.79 1.81 3.09
CA PHE A 32 -20.52 2.33 3.60
C PHE A 32 -19.40 2.28 2.56
N GLY A 33 -19.43 1.27 1.68
CA GLY A 33 -18.48 1.12 0.58
C GLY A 33 -18.86 1.91 -0.68
N PRO A 34 -18.08 1.74 -1.76
CA PRO A 34 -18.38 2.35 -3.05
C PRO A 34 -19.52 1.68 -3.82
N GLY A 35 -20.06 0.55 -3.34
CA GLY A 35 -21.15 -0.18 -3.99
C GLY A 35 -20.79 -0.88 -5.30
N LYS A 36 -19.49 -1.05 -5.60
CA LYS A 36 -19.02 -1.68 -6.84
C LYS A 36 -17.58 -2.17 -6.77
N GLU A 37 -17.30 -3.18 -7.58
CA GLU A 37 -15.95 -3.69 -7.80
C GLU A 37 -15.03 -2.68 -8.52
N PRO A 38 -13.72 -2.70 -8.21
CA PRO A 38 -12.73 -1.98 -8.99
C PRO A 38 -12.74 -2.37 -10.47
N SER A 39 -12.77 -1.37 -11.34
CA SER A 39 -12.58 -1.54 -12.78
C SER A 39 -11.88 -0.30 -13.33
N SER A 40 -11.00 -0.51 -14.30
CA SER A 40 -10.26 0.56 -14.96
C SER A 40 -10.92 0.89 -16.29
N GLN A 41 -11.08 2.18 -16.56
CA GLN A 41 -11.57 2.74 -17.82
C GLN A 41 -10.49 2.75 -18.92
N ASN A 42 -9.23 2.48 -18.53
CA ASN A 42 -8.05 2.51 -19.39
C ASN A 42 -7.86 3.85 -20.12
N ILE A 43 -8.03 4.95 -19.38
CA ILE A 43 -7.82 6.31 -19.86
C ILE A 43 -6.32 6.63 -19.78
N GLU A 44 -5.74 7.06 -20.90
CA GLU A 44 -4.31 7.35 -20.98
C GLU A 44 -3.87 8.52 -20.09
N LYS A 45 -4.67 9.59 -20.05
CA LYS A 45 -4.37 10.76 -19.23
C LYS A 45 -5.06 10.63 -17.87
N ARG A 46 -4.27 10.37 -16.82
CA ARG A 46 -4.75 10.42 -15.43
C ARG A 46 -5.05 11.85 -15.01
N SER A 47 -6.16 12.03 -14.31
CA SER A 47 -6.48 13.25 -13.56
C SER A 47 -6.30 13.05 -12.05
N ILE A 48 -6.40 11.80 -11.58
CA ILE A 48 -6.22 11.45 -10.17
C ILE A 48 -4.80 10.93 -9.98
N LEU A 49 -3.96 11.75 -9.34
CA LEU A 49 -2.53 11.46 -9.15
C LEU A 49 -2.21 10.83 -7.79
N GLY A 50 -3.09 11.01 -6.80
CA GLY A 50 -2.85 10.55 -5.44
C GLY A 50 -4.11 10.54 -4.59
N GLY A 51 -4.00 9.95 -3.41
CA GLY A 51 -5.12 9.78 -2.49
C GLY A 51 -4.63 9.61 -1.06
N LEU A 52 -5.50 9.94 -0.11
CA LEU A 52 -5.28 9.73 1.32
C LEU A 52 -6.11 8.53 1.75
N SER A 53 -5.49 7.61 2.48
CA SER A 53 -6.13 6.39 2.97
C SER A 53 -5.85 6.21 4.45
N PRO A 54 -6.86 5.85 5.27
CA PRO A 54 -6.63 5.47 6.65
C PRO A 54 -5.82 4.17 6.74
N HIS A 55 -5.20 3.94 7.90
CA HIS A 55 -4.41 2.73 8.17
C HIS A 55 -4.77 2.03 9.47
N ALA A 56 -5.95 2.31 10.03
CA ALA A 56 -6.48 1.48 11.12
C ALA A 56 -6.76 0.05 10.61
N GLY A 57 -7.05 -0.87 11.52
CA GLY A 57 -7.45 -2.23 11.15
C GLY A 57 -8.62 -2.22 10.15
N VAL A 58 -8.58 -3.12 9.16
CA VAL A 58 -9.47 -3.11 7.99
C VAL A 58 -10.95 -3.17 8.38
N ARG A 59 -11.27 -3.85 9.50
CA ARG A 59 -12.62 -3.85 10.10
C ARG A 59 -13.18 -2.44 10.36
N TYR A 60 -12.33 -1.48 10.72
CA TYR A 60 -12.74 -0.14 11.14
C TYR A 60 -12.66 0.86 9.99
N SER A 61 -11.62 0.79 9.16
CA SER A 61 -11.35 1.81 8.15
C SER A 61 -11.44 1.32 6.72
N GLY A 62 -11.72 0.04 6.49
CA GLY A 62 -11.66 -0.59 5.18
C GLY A 62 -12.64 -0.01 4.16
N TYR A 63 -13.85 0.38 4.59
CA TYR A 63 -14.82 1.01 3.70
C TYR A 63 -14.33 2.37 3.19
N CYS A 64 -13.72 3.18 4.06
CA CYS A 64 -13.13 4.47 3.68
C CYS A 64 -11.95 4.26 2.71
N ALA A 65 -11.04 3.32 3.00
CA ALA A 65 -9.95 2.97 2.10
C ALA A 65 -10.45 2.49 0.72
N ALA A 66 -11.52 1.69 0.68
CA ALA A 66 -12.10 1.19 -0.57
C ALA A 66 -12.52 2.33 -1.52
N HIS A 67 -13.07 3.43 -1.01
CA HIS A 67 -13.39 4.62 -1.82
C HIS A 67 -12.13 5.24 -2.44
N THR A 68 -11.05 5.39 -1.65
CA THR A 68 -9.77 5.94 -2.13
C THR A 68 -9.20 5.05 -3.24
N TYR A 69 -9.07 3.74 -2.99
CA TYR A 69 -8.47 2.81 -3.94
C TYR A 69 -9.31 2.60 -5.20
N LEU A 70 -10.64 2.59 -5.09
CA LEU A 70 -11.51 2.60 -6.27
C LEU A 70 -11.16 3.78 -7.18
N ASN A 71 -11.05 4.99 -6.62
CA ASN A 71 -10.79 6.19 -7.41
C ASN A 71 -9.35 6.25 -7.96
N LEU A 72 -8.36 5.75 -7.23
CA LEU A 72 -6.96 5.68 -7.70
C LEU A 72 -6.79 4.74 -8.90
N PHE A 73 -7.59 3.67 -8.98
CA PHE A 73 -7.48 2.65 -10.02
C PHE A 73 -8.52 2.79 -11.14
N LYS A 74 -9.53 3.66 -11.00
CA LYS A 74 -10.64 3.74 -11.97
C LYS A 74 -10.24 4.25 -13.35
N GLU A 75 -9.27 5.15 -13.45
CA GLU A 75 -8.88 5.73 -14.74
C GLU A 75 -7.98 4.75 -15.49
N LYS A 76 -6.90 4.32 -14.85
CA LYS A 76 -5.94 3.33 -15.34
C LYS A 76 -5.37 2.59 -14.13
N ILE A 77 -4.99 1.32 -14.27
CA ILE A 77 -4.26 0.61 -13.21
C ILE A 77 -2.80 1.10 -13.20
N PRO A 78 -2.25 1.62 -12.08
CA PRO A 78 -0.88 2.13 -12.03
C PRO A 78 0.15 1.04 -12.37
N ASP A 79 1.29 1.43 -12.94
CA ASP A 79 2.44 0.52 -13.03
C ASP A 79 3.14 0.43 -11.67
N THR A 80 3.28 1.58 -11.01
CA THR A 80 3.92 1.70 -9.69
C THR A 80 3.11 2.63 -8.79
N ILE A 81 3.02 2.29 -7.49
CA ILE A 81 2.42 3.14 -6.46
C ILE A 81 3.48 3.52 -5.42
N ILE A 82 3.68 4.82 -5.23
CA ILE A 82 4.48 5.34 -4.11
C ILE A 82 3.57 5.40 -2.88
N ILE A 83 3.98 4.75 -1.79
CA ILE A 83 3.23 4.69 -0.53
C ILE A 83 4.01 5.44 0.53
N LEU A 84 3.44 6.55 1.01
CA LEU A 84 3.99 7.33 2.10
C LEU A 84 3.31 6.92 3.42
N GLY A 85 4.08 6.37 4.35
CA GLY A 85 3.63 6.05 5.70
C GLY A 85 4.40 6.86 6.73
N ASN A 86 3.82 7.17 7.88
CA ASN A 86 4.56 7.72 9.02
C ASN A 86 5.40 6.63 9.72
N ILE A 87 6.08 6.96 10.81
CA ILE A 87 6.61 5.96 11.74
C ILE A 87 6.02 6.30 13.12
N HIS A 88 5.31 5.38 13.76
CA HIS A 88 4.76 5.60 15.11
C HIS A 88 5.86 5.54 16.18
N ARG A 89 7.00 4.95 15.84
CA ARG A 89 8.25 4.94 16.63
C ARG A 89 9.12 6.15 16.30
N ARG A 90 10.03 6.49 17.23
CA ARG A 90 11.00 7.56 17.01
C ARG A 90 11.94 7.19 15.86
N TYR A 91 11.85 7.95 14.78
CA TYR A 91 12.76 7.89 13.64
C TYR A 91 12.81 9.29 13.03
N ASN A 92 14.01 9.80 12.76
CA ASN A 92 14.22 11.22 12.47
C ASN A 92 14.44 11.50 10.98
N ASP A 93 14.60 10.46 10.17
CA ASP A 93 14.91 10.56 8.75
C ASP A 93 13.67 10.20 7.88
N ILE A 94 13.79 10.42 6.57
CA ILE A 94 12.87 9.85 5.59
C ILE A 94 13.56 8.62 4.98
N ALA A 95 12.94 7.45 5.16
CA ALA A 95 13.49 6.18 4.71
C ALA A 95 12.76 5.65 3.49
N ILE A 96 13.49 5.10 2.52
CA ILE A 96 12.94 4.36 1.38
C ILE A 96 13.41 2.90 1.43
N PHE A 97 12.50 1.96 1.16
CA PHE A 97 12.84 0.55 1.08
C PHE A 97 13.48 0.26 -0.28
N LYS A 98 14.75 -0.18 -0.29
CA LYS A 98 15.59 -0.17 -1.49
C LYS A 98 15.11 -1.11 -2.59
N SER A 99 14.88 -2.37 -2.22
CA SER A 99 14.61 -3.43 -3.19
C SER A 99 14.06 -4.69 -2.56
N GLY A 100 13.32 -5.45 -3.37
CA GLY A 100 12.74 -6.73 -2.97
C GLY A 100 11.23 -6.77 -3.10
N GLU A 101 10.55 -7.42 -2.17
CA GLU A 101 9.11 -7.63 -2.24
C GLU A 101 8.45 -7.52 -0.86
N TRP A 102 7.17 -7.18 -0.87
CA TRP A 102 6.31 -7.15 0.31
C TRP A 102 5.23 -8.21 0.18
N GLU A 103 5.17 -9.07 1.19
CA GLU A 103 4.22 -10.17 1.26
C GLU A 103 2.81 -9.67 1.57
N THR A 104 1.82 -10.27 0.92
CA THR A 104 0.42 -10.15 1.32
C THR A 104 -0.28 -11.51 1.14
N PRO A 105 -1.39 -11.78 1.84
CA PRO A 105 -2.15 -13.01 1.60
C PRO A 105 -2.74 -13.12 0.19
N LEU A 106 -2.80 -12.02 -0.58
CA LEU A 106 -3.23 -12.03 -2.00
C LEU A 106 -2.04 -12.13 -2.97
N GLY A 107 -0.84 -12.45 -2.47
CA GLY A 107 0.40 -12.49 -3.23
C GLY A 107 1.26 -11.24 -3.06
N ASN A 108 2.53 -11.36 -3.44
CA ASN A 108 3.54 -10.35 -3.17
C ASN A 108 3.40 -9.12 -4.08
N LEU A 109 3.92 -7.99 -3.61
CA LEU A 109 4.15 -6.76 -4.37
C LEU A 109 5.65 -6.53 -4.51
N MET A 110 6.13 -6.39 -5.74
CA MET A 110 7.53 -6.08 -6.01
C MET A 110 7.81 -4.60 -5.75
N VAL A 111 8.99 -4.29 -5.23
CA VAL A 111 9.49 -2.92 -5.17
C VAL A 111 9.98 -2.50 -6.55
N ASP A 112 9.72 -1.24 -6.90
CA ASP A 112 10.22 -0.66 -8.15
C ASP A 112 11.63 -0.10 -7.98
N ASP A 113 12.62 -0.98 -8.02
CA ASP A 113 14.03 -0.67 -7.77
C ASP A 113 14.56 0.46 -8.67
N ASP A 114 14.12 0.54 -9.93
CA ASP A 114 14.52 1.58 -10.88
C ASP A 114 13.99 2.96 -10.45
N LEU A 115 12.73 3.01 -10.01
CA LEU A 115 12.13 4.25 -9.52
C LEU A 115 12.71 4.66 -8.16
N VAL A 116 13.01 3.69 -7.30
CA VAL A 116 13.73 3.93 -6.04
C VAL A 116 15.10 4.57 -6.31
N GLY A 117 15.87 4.01 -7.26
CA GLY A 117 17.15 4.58 -7.68
C GLY A 117 17.00 6.02 -8.19
N THR A 118 16.01 6.25 -9.06
CA THR A 118 15.70 7.59 -9.58
C THR A 118 15.36 8.57 -8.45
N ILE A 119 14.58 8.16 -7.45
CA ILE A 119 14.23 9.00 -6.29
C ILE A 119 15.46 9.33 -5.46
N LEU A 120 16.33 8.35 -5.21
CA LEU A 120 17.56 8.54 -4.42
C LEU A 120 18.56 9.46 -5.13
N ASP A 121 18.71 9.33 -6.45
CA ASP A 121 19.63 10.15 -7.23
C ASP A 121 19.18 11.62 -7.31
N ASN A 122 17.89 11.89 -7.16
CA ASN A 122 17.31 13.24 -7.25
C ASN A 122 16.89 13.83 -5.89
N GLY A 123 16.92 13.04 -4.82
CA GLY A 123 16.37 13.40 -3.52
C GLY A 123 17.42 13.43 -2.42
N GLU A 124 17.77 14.63 -1.94
CA GLU A 124 18.81 14.79 -0.90
C GLU A 124 18.36 14.38 0.51
N ILE A 125 17.04 14.38 0.76
CA ILE A 125 16.47 14.16 2.11
C ILE A 125 16.07 12.69 2.36
N ILE A 126 16.00 11.87 1.32
CA ILE A 126 15.52 10.48 1.40
C ILE A 126 16.73 9.55 1.48
N LYS A 127 16.78 8.72 2.52
CA LYS A 127 17.85 7.74 2.72
C LYS A 127 17.33 6.34 2.43
N SER A 128 18.15 5.56 1.73
CA SER A 128 17.92 4.12 1.63
C SER A 128 18.25 3.47 2.97
N ASP A 129 17.22 3.02 3.68
CA ASP A 129 17.37 2.40 5.00
C ASP A 129 16.34 1.27 5.15
N ASN A 130 16.75 0.04 4.82
CA ASN A 130 15.90 -1.13 4.97
C ASN A 130 15.63 -1.50 6.44
N LEU A 131 16.48 -1.07 7.38
CA LEU A 131 16.27 -1.33 8.81
C LEU A 131 15.06 -0.55 9.32
N ALA A 132 14.76 0.62 8.75
CA ALA A 132 13.53 1.37 9.03
C ALA A 132 12.25 0.61 8.66
N PHE A 133 12.32 -0.53 7.96
CA PHE A 133 11.17 -1.33 7.56
C PHE A 133 11.21 -2.77 8.08
N THR A 134 12.31 -3.21 8.68
CA THR A 134 12.55 -4.60 9.09
C THR A 134 12.93 -4.70 10.57
N GLY A 135 12.96 -5.92 11.11
CA GLY A 135 13.23 -6.16 12.53
C GLY A 135 12.32 -5.35 13.46
N PHE A 136 12.91 -4.47 14.26
CA PHE A 136 12.18 -3.63 15.24
C PHE A 136 11.11 -2.74 14.59
N TYR A 137 11.28 -2.33 13.33
CA TYR A 137 10.29 -1.49 12.63
C TYR A 137 9.28 -2.30 11.83
N GLU A 138 9.25 -3.63 11.99
CA GLU A 138 8.20 -4.46 11.37
C GLU A 138 6.85 -4.33 12.08
N GLU A 139 6.81 -3.86 13.31
CA GLU A 139 5.56 -3.53 14.02
C GLU A 139 4.83 -2.31 13.42
N GLU A 140 5.48 -1.63 12.48
CA GLU A 140 4.91 -0.49 11.78
C GLU A 140 3.96 -0.97 10.67
N HIS A 141 2.69 -0.61 10.77
CA HIS A 141 1.61 -1.21 9.97
C HIS A 141 1.11 -0.31 8.84
N ASN A 142 1.36 1.00 8.87
CA ASN A 142 0.66 1.95 7.99
C ASN A 142 0.74 1.64 6.48
N ILE A 143 1.92 1.29 5.98
CA ILE A 143 2.16 0.89 4.59
C ILE A 143 1.58 -0.52 4.35
N GLU A 144 1.79 -1.45 5.28
CA GLU A 144 1.33 -2.85 5.13
C GLU A 144 -0.20 -2.93 4.96
N ILE A 145 -0.95 -2.13 5.71
CA ILE A 145 -2.42 -2.07 5.65
C ILE A 145 -2.93 -1.63 4.26
N GLN A 146 -2.11 -0.91 3.50
CA GLN A 146 -2.48 -0.47 2.15
C GLN A 146 -2.34 -1.58 1.10
N LEU A 147 -1.49 -2.58 1.34
CA LEU A 147 -1.09 -3.56 0.34
C LEU A 147 -2.24 -4.48 -0.12
N PRO A 148 -3.15 -4.96 0.76
CA PRO A 148 -4.31 -5.72 0.34
C PRO A 148 -5.19 -4.99 -0.68
N PHE A 149 -5.42 -3.68 -0.48
CA PHE A 149 -6.24 -2.87 -1.39
C PHE A 149 -5.54 -2.69 -2.74
N ILE A 150 -4.22 -2.47 -2.74
CA ILE A 150 -3.42 -2.39 -3.97
C ILE A 150 -3.52 -3.69 -4.76
N LYS A 151 -3.24 -4.84 -4.13
CA LYS A 151 -3.34 -6.16 -4.79
C LYS A 151 -4.75 -6.44 -5.29
N TYR A 152 -5.77 -6.13 -4.51
CA TYR A 152 -7.16 -6.34 -4.91
C TYR A 152 -7.56 -5.51 -6.14
N CYS A 153 -7.20 -4.22 -6.16
CA CYS A 153 -7.51 -3.34 -7.28
C CYS A 153 -6.63 -3.58 -8.52
N ALA A 154 -5.42 -4.11 -8.33
CA ALA A 154 -4.48 -4.45 -9.41
C ALA A 154 -4.99 -5.61 -10.29
N LYS A 155 -5.83 -6.49 -9.75
CA LYS A 155 -6.28 -7.72 -10.43
C LYS A 155 -5.07 -8.53 -10.91
N ASP A 156 -5.01 -8.84 -12.21
CA ASP A 156 -3.95 -9.63 -12.83
C ASP A 156 -2.73 -8.80 -13.23
N LYS A 157 -2.76 -7.46 -13.06
CA LYS A 157 -1.61 -6.62 -13.40
C LYS A 157 -0.57 -6.66 -12.27
N ASP A 158 0.69 -6.86 -12.66
CA ASP A 158 1.83 -6.73 -11.77
C ASP A 158 2.12 -5.25 -11.45
N VAL A 159 1.45 -4.73 -10.42
CA VAL A 159 1.70 -3.40 -9.87
C VAL A 159 2.88 -3.46 -8.91
N LYS A 160 3.84 -2.56 -9.09
CA LYS A 160 4.98 -2.39 -8.19
C LYS A 160 4.68 -1.33 -7.12
N ILE A 161 5.51 -1.29 -6.07
CA ILE A 161 5.41 -0.30 -5.00
C ILE A 161 6.73 0.40 -4.73
N VAL A 162 6.65 1.62 -4.18
CA VAL A 162 7.78 2.32 -3.58
C VAL A 162 7.39 2.71 -2.15
N PRO A 163 7.80 1.93 -1.14
CA PRO A 163 7.52 2.21 0.26
C PRO A 163 8.45 3.31 0.78
N ILE A 164 7.88 4.41 1.29
CA ILE A 164 8.62 5.50 1.93
C ILE A 164 8.04 5.75 3.31
N LYS A 165 8.88 5.69 4.33
CA LYS A 165 8.53 6.03 5.70
C LYS A 165 8.99 7.45 6.03
N LEU A 166 8.09 8.24 6.58
CA LEU A 166 8.29 9.61 7.01
C LEU A 166 8.48 9.61 8.53
N GLY A 167 9.72 9.79 8.97
CA GLY A 167 10.04 10.08 10.36
C GLY A 167 9.72 11.53 10.71
N PHE A 168 9.16 11.76 11.89
CA PHE A 168 8.92 13.11 12.41
C PHE A 168 9.33 13.18 13.89
N ASN A 169 10.01 14.26 14.28
CA ASN A 169 10.13 14.64 15.68
C ASN A 169 8.80 15.25 16.12
N ALA A 170 8.10 14.60 17.04
CA ALA A 170 7.04 15.21 17.84
C ALA A 170 7.63 15.66 19.18
#